data_AF-A0A0M3V2N9-F1
#
_entry.id   AF-A0A0M3V2N9-F1
#
_cell.length_a   1.000
_cell.length_b   1.000
_cell.length_c   1.000
_cell.angle_alpha   90.00
_cell.angle_beta   90.00
_cell.angle_gamma   90.00
#
_symmetry.space_group_name_H-M   'P 1'
#
loop_
_entity.id
_entity.type
_entity.pdbx_description
1 polymer ?
#
loop_
_entity_poly.entity_id
_entity_poly.type
_entity_poly.pdbx_seq_one_letter_code
_entity_poly.pdbx_strand_id
1 'polypeptide(L)' 'MRTEQITARALKQVGDDRYKLSLIVAKRAEALANGAVVLVETDTSKMKFADIALLEVAEGKIGLEAIVEGK' A
#
# COMPACT_ATOMS: atom_id res chain seq x y z
N MET A 1 -10.37 -7.07 -8.34
CA MET A 1 -11.30 -6.09 -7.69
C MET A 1 -11.26 -4.80 -8.49
N ARG A 2 -12.35 -4.00 -8.46
CA ARG A 2 -12.34 -2.66 -9.07
C ARG A 2 -11.49 -1.72 -8.20
N THR A 3 -10.77 -0.77 -8.79
CA THR A 3 -9.82 0.11 -8.07
C THR A 3 -10.47 0.83 -6.89
N GLU A 4 -11.71 1.29 -7.04
CA GLU A 4 -12.46 2.00 -6.01
C GLU A 4 -12.73 1.12 -4.77
N GLN A 5 -12.92 -0.19 -4.97
CA GLN A 5 -13.09 -1.15 -3.87
C GLN A 5 -11.79 -1.40 -3.12
N ILE A 6 -10.66 -1.43 -3.83
CA ILE A 6 -9.32 -1.57 -3.23
C ILE A 6 -9.04 -0.33 -2.38
N THR A 7 -9.27 0.87 -2.92
CA THR A 7 -9.10 2.13 -2.19
C THR A 7 -9.97 2.17 -0.94
N ALA A 8 -11.25 1.80 -1.02
CA ALA A 8 -12.14 1.78 0.13
C ALA A 8 -11.67 0.80 1.22
N ARG A 9 -11.16 -0.37 0.83
CA ARG A 9 -10.62 -1.37 1.77
C ARG A 9 -9.32 -0.89 2.42
N ALA A 10 -8.42 -0.30 1.65
CA ALA A 10 -7.17 0.29 2.16
C ALA A 10 -7.44 1.44 3.14
N LEU A 11 -8.42 2.29 2.84
CA LEU A 11 -8.81 3.41 3.69
C LEU A 11 -9.34 2.93 5.06
N LYS A 12 -10.14 1.86 5.07
CA LYS A 12 -10.57 1.22 6.32
C LYS A 12 -9.40 0.68 7.14
N GLN A 13 -8.38 0.11 6.49
CA GLN A 13 -7.20 -0.42 7.20
C GLN A 13 -6.36 0.65 7.91
N VAL A 14 -6.46 1.92 7.48
CA VAL A 14 -5.72 3.01 8.12
C VAL A 14 -6.57 3.84 9.08
N GLY A 15 -7.82 3.44 9.34
CA GLY A 15 -8.77 4.13 10.21
C GLY A 15 -9.46 5.31 9.52
N ASP A 16 -9.76 5.18 8.24
CA ASP A 16 -10.39 6.20 7.38
C ASP A 16 -9.60 7.51 7.24
N ASP A 17 -8.32 7.50 7.62
CA ASP A 17 -7.39 8.62 7.46
C ASP A 17 -6.74 8.63 6.07
N ARG A 18 -7.23 9.53 5.21
CA ARG A 18 -6.74 9.68 3.84
C ARG A 18 -5.31 10.18 3.75
N TYR A 19 -4.90 11.05 4.67
CA TYR A 19 -3.54 11.59 4.67
C TYR A 19 -2.55 10.48 5.00
N LYS A 20 -2.85 9.72 6.05
CA LYS A 20 -2.06 8.55 6.43
C LYS A 20 -2.02 7.48 5.34
N LEU A 21 -3.15 7.21 4.67
CA LEU A 21 -3.16 6.32 3.50
C LEU A 21 -2.17 6.80 2.44
N SER A 22 -2.21 8.10 2.09
CA SER A 22 -1.31 8.65 1.08
C SER A 22 0.16 8.54 1.45
N LEU A 23 0.52 8.75 2.72
CA LEU A 23 1.90 8.61 3.21
C LEU A 23 2.39 7.17 3.14
N ILE A 24 1.58 6.21 3.59
CA ILE A 24 1.93 4.77 3.53
C ILE A 24 2.12 4.33 2.09
N VAL A 25 1.18 4.68 1.21
CA VAL A 25 1.25 4.31 -0.21
C VAL A 25 2.47 4.93 -0.88
N ALA A 26 2.78 6.21 -0.62
CA ALA A 26 3.94 6.88 -1.20
C ALA A 26 5.26 6.23 -0.73
N LYS A 27 5.44 6.07 0.58
CA LYS A 27 6.64 5.44 1.16
C LYS A 27 6.84 4.02 0.65
N ARG A 28 5.74 3.26 0.53
CA ARG A 28 5.80 1.88 0.04
C ARG A 28 6.08 1.81 -1.46
N ALA A 29 5.48 2.68 -2.26
CA ALA A 29 5.75 2.75 -3.69
C ALA A 29 7.22 3.10 -3.98
N GLU A 30 7.83 3.99 -3.18
CA GLU A 30 9.26 4.29 -3.23
C GLU A 30 10.11 3.06 -2.90
N ALA A 31 9.78 2.32 -1.83
CA ALA A 31 10.47 1.08 -1.49
C ALA A 31 10.42 0.05 -2.63
N LEU A 32 9.26 -0.11 -3.27
CA LEU A 32 9.09 -1.00 -4.43
C LEU A 32 9.92 -0.53 -5.63
N ALA A 33 9.97 0.78 -5.88
CA ALA A 33 10.84 1.35 -6.93
C ALA A 33 12.33 1.09 -6.66
N ASN A 34 12.73 0.98 -5.39
CA ASN A 34 14.07 0.62 -4.96
C ASN A 34 14.31 -0.90 -4.88
N GLY A 35 13.39 -1.73 -5.39
CA GLY A 35 13.56 -3.19 -5.47
C GLY A 35 13.05 -3.97 -4.27
N ALA A 36 12.24 -3.36 -3.39
CA ALA A 36 11.58 -4.11 -2.33
C ALA A 36 10.67 -5.20 -2.89
N VAL A 37 10.59 -6.32 -2.16
CA VAL A 37 9.77 -7.46 -2.54
C VAL A 37 8.29 -7.12 -2.42
N VAL A 38 7.52 -7.49 -3.44
CA VAL A 38 6.05 -7.41 -3.47
C VAL A 38 5.46 -8.48 -2.54
N LEU A 39 4.52 -8.09 -1.68
CA LEU A 39 3.96 -8.95 -0.63
C LEU A 39 2.58 -9.54 -0.99
N VAL A 40 2.01 -9.12 -2.12
CA VAL A 40 0.74 -9.63 -2.64
C VAL A 40 0.99 -10.80 -3.59
N GLU A 41 0.18 -11.84 -3.48
CA GLU A 41 0.26 -13.04 -4.32
C GLU A 41 -0.60 -12.89 -5.59
N THR A 42 -0.38 -11.81 -6.35
CA THR A 42 -1.04 -11.56 -7.63
C THR A 42 -0.02 -11.18 -8.70
N ASP A 43 -0.37 -11.34 -9.98
CA ASP A 43 0.46 -10.81 -11.06
C ASP A 43 0.46 -9.27 -11.01
N THR A 44 1.59 -8.71 -10.58
CA THR A 44 1.82 -7.27 -10.49
C THR A 44 2.69 -6.73 -11.63
N SER A 45 3.04 -7.56 -12.62
CA SER A 45 4.02 -7.23 -13.67
C SER A 45 3.64 -6.00 -14.51
N LYS A 46 2.34 -5.68 -14.57
CA LYS A 46 1.78 -4.53 -15.31
C LYS A 46 1.24 -3.42 -14.41
N MET A 47 1.38 -3.56 -13.09
CA MET A 47 0.85 -2.59 -12.12
C MET A 47 1.88 -1.50 -11.83
N LYS A 48 1.41 -0.28 -11.56
CA LYS A 48 2.28 0.76 -11.02
C LYS A 48 2.59 0.44 -9.56
N PHE A 49 3.76 0.84 -9.07
CA PHE A 49 4.12 0.63 -7.66
C PHE A 49 3.12 1.22 -6.67
N ALA A 50 2.48 2.34 -7.01
CA ALA A 50 1.40 2.91 -6.20
C ALA A 50 0.17 2.00 -6.12
N ASP A 51 -0.19 1.32 -7.22
CA ASP A 51 -1.32 0.38 -7.25
C ASP A 51 -1.00 -0.88 -6.43
N ILE A 52 0.25 -1.36 -6.50
CA ILE A 52 0.74 -2.49 -5.71
C ILE A 52 0.73 -2.13 -4.22
N ALA A 53 1.29 -0.97 -3.86
CA ALA A 53 1.29 -0.49 -2.48
C ALA A 53 -0.13 -0.32 -1.92
N LEU A 54 -1.05 0.22 -2.72
CA LEU A 54 -2.45 0.35 -2.32
C LEU A 54 -3.12 -1.02 -2.07
N LEU A 55 -2.81 -2.01 -2.92
CA LEU A 55 -3.30 -3.38 -2.77
C LEU A 55 -2.71 -4.06 -1.52
N GLU A 56 -1.42 -3.89 -1.27
CA GLU A 56 -0.76 -4.40 -0.06
C GLU A 56 -1.39 -3.82 1.23
N VAL A 57 -1.74 -2.53 1.23
CA VAL A 57 -2.47 -1.91 2.35
C VAL A 57 -3.89 -2.46 2.45
N ALA A 58 -4.60 -2.61 1.33
CA ALA A 58 -5.95 -3.18 1.32
C ALA A 58 -5.99 -4.62 1.86
N GLU A 59 -4.97 -5.43 1.57
CA GLU A 59 -4.82 -6.79 2.07
C GLU A 59 -4.28 -6.85 3.50
N GLY A 60 -3.89 -5.71 4.10
CA GLY A 60 -3.32 -5.64 5.43
C GLY A 60 -1.90 -6.20 5.52
N LYS A 61 -1.19 -6.34 4.38
CA LYS A 61 0.21 -6.76 4.30
C LYS A 61 1.16 -5.64 4.74
N ILE A 62 0.74 -4.39 4.54
CA ILE A 62 1.43 -3.18 4.97
C ILE A 62 0.47 -2.38 5.86
N GLY A 63 0.93 -2.00 7.05
CA GLY A 63 0.16 -1.26 8.04
C GLY A 63 0.92 -0.07 8.62
N LEU A 64 0.34 0.51 9.69
CA LEU A 64 0.88 1.64 10.47
C LEU A 64 2.35 1.48 10.87
N GLU A 65 2.75 0.24 11.13
CA GLU A 65 4.10 -0.14 11.56
C GLU A 65 5.17 0.25 10.54
N ALA A 66 4.83 0.31 9.24
CA ALA A 66 5.75 0.76 8.19
C ALA A 66 6.15 2.24 8.31
N ILE A 67 5.41 3.05 9.09
CA ILE A 67 5.76 4.45 9.37
C ILE A 67 6.69 4.57 10.60
N VAL A 68 6.78 3.57 11.47
CA VAL A 68 7.41 3.70 12.81
C VAL A 68 8.93 3.43 12.82
N GLU A 69 9.57 3.16 11.69
CA GLU A 69 11.04 3.24 11.61
C GLU A 69 11.50 4.68 11.47
N GLY A 70 11.62 5.34 12.63
CA GLY A 70 12.14 6.68 12.82
C GLY A 70 12.40 6.95 14.30
N LYS A 71 13.29 6.15 14.92
CA LYS A 71 13.96 6.47 16.17
C LYS A 71 15.45 6.18 16.04
#